data_AF-A0A0F9TP15-F1
#
_entry.id   AF-A0A0F9TP15-F1
#
_cell.length_a   1.000
_cell.length_b   1.000
_cell.length_c   1.000
_cell.angle_alpha   90.00
_cell.angle_beta   90.00
_cell.angle_gamma   90.00
#
_symmetry.space_group_name_H-M   'P 1'
#
loop_
_entity.id
_entity.type
_entity.pdbx_description
1 polymer ?
#
loop_
_entity_poly.entity_id
_entity_poly.type
_entity_poly.pdbx_seq_one_letter_code
_entity_poly.pdbx_strand_id
1 'polypeptide(L)'
;MKIFFILNDSVPYGSLLDNYFDGKGFTKLTQISNCFTTTSVVSLLTGKMPSDLVPGGIAYHTHYRYKTDGIIDYPWKHRLLLKKLYDKGWIVYINNASWFYLTICADNYICKSTSLDCGLHKADEFKATKEFTKILLTNTTENNAFYSRNKRYIQAAQKDVDVNEFYFIKNLQYHQALATGESLKVAIERIKLNLDYIDFDAPDSIFYIFSDHDNFLEIDKLCRPPNCLTTGFIKDNTRKTFNEFPYINISDMFNYILTKKLPAENRNRIYFAEDARVHIDPENSTTAVACKFIDWDNGMARKLLQVSYFRPENKYYGFIYDLMFEKLIECPVDTALKQELKERFEWVK
;
A
#
# COMPACT_ATOMS: atom_id res chain seq x y z
N MET A 1 -2.84 22.98 4.72
CA MET A 1 -2.96 21.79 3.85
C MET A 1 -3.02 20.50 4.65
N LYS A 2 -3.87 19.56 4.23
CA LYS A 2 -3.94 18.21 4.81
C LYS A 2 -3.63 17.13 3.77
N ILE A 3 -2.93 16.08 4.16
CA ILE A 3 -2.69 14.91 3.29
C ILE A 3 -3.19 13.67 4.04
N PHE A 4 -4.07 12.90 3.42
CA PHE A 4 -4.62 11.66 3.95
C PHE A 4 -4.17 10.48 3.10
N PHE A 5 -3.33 9.63 3.68
CA PHE A 5 -3.01 8.31 3.15
C PHE A 5 -3.86 7.28 3.90
N ILE A 6 -4.73 6.59 3.17
CA ILE A 6 -5.67 5.62 3.73
C ILE A 6 -5.36 4.26 3.11
N LEU A 7 -4.67 3.43 3.89
CA LEU A 7 -4.29 2.09 3.49
C LEU A 7 -5.42 1.10 3.82
N ASN A 8 -5.96 0.44 2.80
CA ASN A 8 -6.75 -0.77 2.95
C ASN A 8 -5.80 -1.96 2.73
N ASP A 9 -5.40 -2.61 3.82
CA ASP A 9 -4.26 -3.55 3.90
C ASP A 9 -4.29 -4.73 2.93
N SER A 10 -5.42 -5.01 2.31
CA SER A 10 -5.54 -5.96 1.22
C SER A 10 -6.88 -5.66 0.57
N VAL A 11 -6.89 -5.32 -0.72
CA VAL A 11 -8.13 -5.26 -1.51
C VAL A 11 -7.72 -5.57 -2.96
N PRO A 12 -8.41 -6.51 -3.64
CA PRO A 12 -8.11 -6.85 -5.02
C PRO A 12 -8.28 -5.66 -5.96
N TYR A 13 -7.49 -5.69 -7.03
CA TYR A 13 -7.77 -4.91 -8.22
C TYR A 13 -9.18 -5.24 -8.73
N GLY A 14 -9.94 -4.24 -9.19
CA GLY A 14 -11.30 -4.46 -9.69
C GLY A 14 -12.38 -4.67 -8.61
N SER A 15 -12.07 -4.38 -7.34
CA SER A 15 -13.03 -4.61 -6.24
C SER A 15 -14.27 -3.71 -6.28
N LEU A 16 -15.24 -4.04 -5.43
CA LEU A 16 -16.43 -3.22 -5.17
C LEU A 16 -16.14 -1.81 -4.61
N LEU A 17 -14.89 -1.49 -4.26
CA LEU A 17 -14.49 -0.11 -3.93
C LEU A 17 -14.38 0.78 -5.17
N ASP A 18 -14.14 0.23 -6.35
CA ASP A 18 -14.06 1.00 -7.59
C ASP A 18 -15.36 1.80 -7.79
N ASN A 19 -16.50 1.10 -7.72
CA ASN A 19 -17.83 1.70 -7.83
C ASN A 19 -18.15 2.71 -6.71
N TYR A 20 -17.48 2.62 -5.56
CA TYR A 20 -17.70 3.57 -4.46
C TYR A 20 -17.10 4.94 -4.78
N PHE A 21 -15.98 4.97 -5.48
CA PHE A 21 -15.28 6.22 -5.82
C PHE A 21 -15.77 6.85 -7.13
N ASP A 22 -16.55 6.12 -7.93
CA ASP A 22 -17.23 6.66 -9.10
C ASP A 22 -18.08 7.89 -8.74
N GLY A 23 -17.88 8.98 -9.50
CA GLY A 23 -18.60 10.24 -9.28
C GLY A 23 -18.16 11.05 -8.05
N LYS A 24 -17.25 10.56 -7.20
CA LYS A 24 -16.72 11.30 -6.04
C LYS A 24 -15.53 12.23 -6.37
N GLY A 25 -15.21 12.38 -7.65
CA GLY A 25 -14.10 13.22 -8.13
C GLY A 25 -12.71 12.60 -7.89
N PHE A 26 -12.63 11.29 -7.66
CA PHE A 26 -11.37 10.56 -7.57
C PHE A 26 -10.88 10.13 -8.95
N THR A 27 -9.56 10.17 -9.14
CA THR A 27 -8.89 9.48 -10.24
C THR A 27 -8.48 8.09 -9.75
N LYS A 28 -8.96 7.05 -10.44
CA LYS A 28 -8.49 5.69 -10.25
C LYS A 28 -7.07 5.54 -10.81
N LEU A 29 -6.21 4.91 -10.04
CA LEU A 29 -4.83 4.59 -10.37
C LEU A 29 -4.69 3.07 -10.44
N THR A 30 -4.31 2.55 -11.61
CA THR A 30 -3.83 1.18 -11.75
C THR A 30 -2.40 1.13 -11.22
N GLN A 31 -2.18 0.38 -10.16
CA GLN A 31 -0.97 0.48 -9.36
C GLN A 31 -0.21 -0.85 -9.35
N ILE A 32 1.09 -0.78 -9.60
CA ILE A 32 2.02 -1.83 -9.22
C ILE A 32 2.59 -1.50 -7.84
N SER A 33 2.19 -2.27 -6.85
CA SER A 33 2.76 -2.27 -5.50
C SER A 33 3.77 -3.40 -5.36
N ASN A 34 4.23 -3.66 -4.14
CA ASN A 34 4.87 -4.92 -3.82
C ASN A 34 3.83 -5.96 -3.40
N CYS A 35 4.28 -7.16 -3.06
CA CYS A 35 3.39 -8.24 -2.64
C CYS A 35 3.11 -8.27 -1.13
N PHE A 36 3.69 -7.37 -0.34
CA PHE A 36 3.49 -7.38 1.12
C PHE A 36 3.44 -5.94 1.63
N THR A 37 2.71 -5.73 2.73
CA THR A 37 2.57 -4.41 3.37
C THR A 37 3.90 -3.74 3.63
N THR A 38 4.86 -4.44 4.21
CA THR A 38 6.17 -3.85 4.56
C THR A 38 6.86 -3.29 3.33
N THR A 39 7.00 -4.10 2.28
CA THR A 39 7.73 -3.69 1.09
C THR A 39 6.99 -2.60 0.34
N SER A 40 5.66 -2.69 0.23
CA SER A 40 4.82 -1.66 -0.41
C SER A 40 4.87 -0.32 0.32
N VAL A 41 4.73 -0.32 1.65
CA VAL A 41 4.75 0.91 2.44
C VAL A 41 6.14 1.53 2.51
N VAL A 42 7.21 0.71 2.59
CA VAL A 42 8.58 1.23 2.45
C VAL A 42 8.77 1.91 1.09
N SER A 43 8.29 1.29 0.01
CA SER A 43 8.35 1.91 -1.32
C SER A 43 7.57 3.21 -1.43
N LEU A 44 6.34 3.23 -0.92
CA LEU A 44 5.50 4.41 -0.85
C LEU A 44 6.20 5.59 -0.13
N LEU A 45 6.87 5.32 0.98
CA LEU A 45 7.39 6.37 1.85
C LEU A 45 8.83 6.77 1.54
N THR A 46 9.55 6.00 0.72
CA THR A 46 10.94 6.31 0.36
C THR A 46 11.11 6.69 -1.10
N GLY A 47 10.13 6.36 -1.95
CA GLY A 47 10.27 6.47 -3.40
C GLY A 47 11.27 5.45 -3.99
N LYS A 48 11.61 4.40 -3.22
CA LYS A 48 12.64 3.41 -3.55
C LYS A 48 12.12 1.99 -3.40
N MET A 49 12.73 1.03 -4.06
CA MET A 49 12.48 -0.39 -3.76
C MET A 49 13.19 -0.75 -2.46
N PRO A 50 12.65 -1.67 -1.63
CA PRO A 50 13.37 -2.17 -0.46
C PRO A 50 14.81 -2.66 -0.77
N SER A 51 15.03 -3.31 -1.92
CA SER A 51 16.37 -3.70 -2.40
C SER A 51 17.33 -2.52 -2.67
N ASP A 52 16.84 -1.29 -2.87
CA ASP A 52 17.70 -0.09 -2.96
C ASP A 52 18.21 0.39 -1.60
N LEU A 53 17.53 -0.04 -0.53
CA LEU A 53 17.72 0.44 0.82
C LEU A 53 18.47 -0.58 1.68
N VAL A 54 18.24 -1.86 1.41
CA VAL A 54 18.86 -3.00 2.08
C VAL A 54 19.28 -4.01 1.01
N PRO A 55 20.57 -4.41 0.94
CA PRO A 55 20.99 -5.44 0.00
C PRO A 55 20.17 -6.72 0.17
N GLY A 56 19.57 -7.20 -0.92
CA GLY A 56 18.69 -8.38 -0.90
C GLY A 56 17.23 -8.11 -0.50
N GLY A 57 16.84 -6.86 -0.23
CA GLY A 57 15.47 -6.47 0.09
C GLY A 57 15.12 -6.51 1.57
N ILE A 58 13.82 -6.45 1.88
CA ILE A 58 13.29 -6.48 3.26
C ILE A 58 12.26 -7.61 3.39
N ALA A 59 12.61 -8.64 4.17
CA ALA A 59 11.70 -9.70 4.57
C ALA A 59 11.24 -9.57 6.05
N TYR A 60 10.57 -10.60 6.57
CA TYR A 60 9.96 -10.57 7.92
C TYR A 60 10.99 -10.40 9.06
N HIS A 61 12.12 -11.07 9.04
CA HIS A 61 13.12 -10.89 10.11
C HIS A 61 13.97 -9.66 9.87
N THR A 62 14.24 -9.29 8.62
CA THR A 62 15.01 -8.07 8.31
C THR A 62 14.29 -6.81 8.76
N HIS A 63 12.96 -6.78 8.74
CA HIS A 63 12.28 -5.61 9.31
C HIS A 63 12.46 -5.49 10.83
N TYR A 64 12.71 -6.60 11.55
CA TYR A 64 13.04 -6.57 12.98
C TYR A 64 14.53 -6.50 13.29
N ARG A 65 15.42 -6.66 12.29
CA ARG A 65 16.87 -6.69 12.49
C ARG A 65 17.42 -5.42 13.16
N TYR A 66 16.82 -4.27 12.88
CA TYR A 66 17.24 -2.99 13.45
C TYR A 66 16.44 -2.58 14.70
N LYS A 67 15.70 -3.52 15.31
CA LYS A 67 14.91 -3.26 16.52
C LYS A 67 15.81 -3.25 17.76
N THR A 68 16.01 -2.08 18.35
CA THR A 68 16.67 -1.90 19.65
C THR A 68 15.67 -1.27 20.62
N ASP A 69 15.46 -1.88 21.79
CA ASP A 69 14.51 -1.40 22.82
C ASP A 69 13.10 -1.10 22.29
N GLY A 70 12.63 -1.89 21.32
CA GLY A 70 11.31 -1.73 20.73
C GLY A 70 11.22 -0.71 19.59
N ILE A 71 12.30 -0.01 19.27
CA ILE A 71 12.38 1.02 18.23
C ILE A 71 13.22 0.50 17.06
N ILE A 72 12.72 0.63 15.84
CA ILE A 72 13.45 0.24 14.63
C ILE A 72 14.19 1.45 14.08
N ASP A 73 15.51 1.34 14.00
CA ASP A 73 16.39 2.41 13.52
C ASP A 73 17.06 2.04 12.20
N TYR A 74 16.32 2.18 11.10
CA TYR A 74 16.93 2.00 9.78
C TYR A 74 17.92 3.13 9.47
N PRO A 75 19.09 2.82 8.86
CA PRO A 75 20.04 3.84 8.42
C PRO A 75 19.42 4.89 7.47
N TRP A 76 18.38 4.50 6.74
CA TRP A 76 17.66 5.33 5.77
C TRP A 76 16.37 5.96 6.31
N LYS A 77 16.05 5.87 7.62
CA LYS A 77 14.83 6.46 8.19
C LYS A 77 14.67 7.96 7.90
N HIS A 78 15.79 8.67 7.79
CA HIS A 78 15.83 10.09 7.43
C HIS A 78 15.33 10.39 6.01
N ARG A 79 15.23 9.37 5.15
CA ARG A 79 14.73 9.47 3.77
C ARG A 79 13.22 9.31 3.68
N LEU A 80 12.55 8.85 4.73
CA LEU A 80 11.11 8.67 4.75
C LEU A 80 10.38 9.99 4.51
N LEU A 81 9.28 9.92 3.77
CA LEU A 81 8.37 11.03 3.51
C LEU A 81 7.96 11.70 4.82
N LEU A 82 7.65 10.92 5.85
CA LEU A 82 7.25 11.42 7.16
C LEU A 82 8.30 12.34 7.79
N LYS A 83 9.57 11.94 7.74
CA LYS A 83 10.67 12.75 8.25
C LYS A 83 10.87 14.02 7.40
N LYS A 84 10.79 13.90 6.08
CA LYS A 84 10.87 15.05 5.16
C LYS A 84 9.75 16.07 5.37
N LEU A 85 8.54 15.61 5.70
CA LEU A 85 7.40 16.47 6.01
C LEU A 85 7.61 17.13 7.38
N TYR A 86 8.00 16.37 8.40
CA TYR A 86 8.31 16.90 9.72
C TYR A 86 9.39 18.00 9.69
N ASP A 87 10.47 17.78 8.93
CA ASP A 87 11.54 18.78 8.76
C ASP A 87 11.06 20.06 8.06
N LYS A 88 9.92 20.00 7.36
CA LYS A 88 9.22 21.15 6.77
C LYS A 88 8.13 21.74 7.69
N GLY A 89 8.09 21.34 8.96
CA GLY A 89 7.13 21.84 9.95
C GLY A 89 5.75 21.18 9.90
N TRP A 90 5.61 20.03 9.25
CA TRP A 90 4.35 19.29 9.24
C TRP A 90 4.17 18.49 10.53
N ILE A 91 2.92 18.34 10.97
CA ILE A 91 2.55 17.39 12.01
C ILE A 91 2.18 16.05 11.36
N VAL A 92 2.70 14.95 11.89
CA VAL A 92 2.52 13.61 11.33
C VAL A 92 1.71 12.75 12.28
N TYR A 93 0.57 12.25 11.80
CA TYR A 93 -0.34 11.39 12.54
C TYR A 93 -0.41 10.00 11.91
N ILE A 94 -0.42 8.97 12.76
CA ILE A 94 -0.62 7.58 12.38
C ILE A 94 -1.76 6.99 13.23
N ASN A 95 -2.80 6.46 12.57
CA ASN A 95 -3.97 5.87 13.23
C ASN A 95 -4.22 4.42 12.77
N ASN A 96 -4.50 3.54 13.74
CA ASN A 96 -4.72 2.10 13.53
C ASN A 96 -3.56 1.35 12.83
N ALA A 97 -2.37 1.98 12.79
CA ALA A 97 -1.20 1.50 12.08
C ALA A 97 0.01 1.35 13.02
N SER A 98 -0.24 0.84 14.24
CA SER A 98 0.79 0.57 15.26
C SER A 98 1.95 -0.27 14.74
N TRP A 99 1.66 -1.36 14.03
CA TRP A 99 2.69 -2.18 13.39
C TRP A 99 3.59 -1.35 12.46
N PHE A 100 3.02 -0.53 11.57
CA PHE A 100 3.78 0.33 10.65
C PHE A 100 4.69 1.31 11.40
N TYR A 101 4.18 1.92 12.48
CA TYR A 101 4.99 2.73 13.35
C TYR A 101 6.15 1.92 13.94
N LEU A 102 5.87 0.79 14.58
CA LEU A 102 6.88 -0.02 15.25
C LEU A 102 7.92 -0.59 14.28
N THR A 103 7.53 -0.90 13.04
CA THR A 103 8.38 -1.63 12.09
C THR A 103 9.09 -0.79 11.05
N ILE A 104 8.62 0.43 10.78
CA ILE A 104 9.13 1.24 9.67
C ILE A 104 9.57 2.63 10.11
N CYS A 105 8.84 3.28 11.02
CA CYS A 105 9.00 4.73 11.24
C CYS A 105 8.95 5.18 12.71
N ALA A 106 9.34 4.33 13.67
CA ALA A 106 9.23 4.66 15.08
C ALA A 106 10.08 5.89 15.46
N ASP A 107 9.41 7.00 15.78
CA ASP A 107 10.06 8.27 16.18
C ASP A 107 9.13 9.11 17.06
N ASN A 108 9.71 10.00 17.87
CA ASN A 108 9.01 10.83 18.85
C ASN A 108 8.18 11.95 18.20
N TYR A 109 8.53 12.38 16.98
CA TYR A 109 7.78 13.42 16.28
C TYR A 109 6.41 12.94 15.74
N ILE A 110 6.14 11.64 15.79
CA ILE A 110 4.93 11.04 15.22
C ILE A 110 3.84 10.91 16.29
N CYS A 111 2.70 11.53 16.02
CA CYS A 111 1.50 11.41 16.83
C CYS A 111 0.78 10.09 16.51
N LYS A 112 0.63 9.20 17.50
CA LYS A 112 0.01 7.88 17.32
C LYS A 112 -1.37 7.84 17.95
N SER A 113 -2.30 7.14 17.29
CA SER A 113 -3.61 6.84 17.86
C SER A 113 -4.12 5.46 17.42
N THR A 114 -5.12 4.97 18.15
CA THR A 114 -5.86 3.78 17.78
C THR A 114 -7.33 3.98 18.12
N SER A 115 -8.20 3.38 17.30
CA SER A 115 -9.64 3.29 17.56
C SER A 115 -10.00 2.03 18.35
N LEU A 116 -9.01 1.23 18.75
CA LEU A 116 -9.18 0.06 19.62
C LEU A 116 -9.23 0.47 21.09
N ASP A 117 -10.01 -0.27 21.88
CA ASP A 117 -10.24 0.02 23.30
C ASP A 117 -9.10 -0.48 24.23
N CYS A 118 -8.16 -1.25 23.68
CA CYS A 118 -7.04 -1.81 24.42
C CYS A 118 -5.85 -0.85 24.58
N GLY A 119 -5.91 0.34 23.95
CA GLY A 119 -4.82 1.30 23.91
C GLY A 119 -3.68 0.91 22.94
N LEU A 120 -2.77 1.84 22.69
CA LEU A 120 -1.70 1.68 21.69
C LEU A 120 -0.76 0.51 21.97
N HIS A 121 -0.37 0.31 23.24
CA HIS A 121 0.64 -0.68 23.65
C HIS A 121 0.17 -2.13 23.50
N LYS A 122 -1.14 -2.38 23.47
CA LYS A 122 -1.74 -3.71 23.27
C LYS A 122 -2.38 -3.88 21.88
N ALA A 123 -2.34 -2.84 21.05
CA ALA A 123 -3.05 -2.83 19.78
C ALA A 123 -2.58 -3.95 18.84
N ASP A 124 -1.30 -4.30 18.84
CA ASP A 124 -0.77 -5.35 17.97
C ASP A 124 -1.07 -6.75 18.48
N GLU A 125 -1.00 -6.99 19.80
CA GLU A 125 -1.41 -8.26 20.41
C GLU A 125 -2.91 -8.52 20.23
N PHE A 126 -3.73 -7.48 20.41
CA PHE A 126 -5.17 -7.57 20.30
C PHE A 126 -5.63 -7.97 18.89
N LYS A 127 -4.89 -7.58 17.84
CA LYS A 127 -5.21 -7.92 16.43
C LYS A 127 -5.24 -9.42 16.15
N ALA A 128 -4.53 -10.23 16.94
CA ALA A 128 -4.50 -11.67 16.78
C ALA A 128 -5.71 -12.39 17.44
N THR A 129 -6.60 -11.65 18.11
CA THR A 129 -7.71 -12.22 18.87
C THR A 129 -8.98 -12.36 18.03
N LYS A 130 -9.83 -13.34 18.36
CA LYS A 130 -11.18 -13.48 17.76
C LYS A 130 -12.07 -12.26 18.03
N GLU A 131 -11.84 -11.58 19.15
CA GLU A 131 -12.59 -10.38 19.52
C GLU A 131 -12.32 -9.22 18.54
N PHE A 132 -11.08 -9.07 18.09
CA PHE A 132 -10.73 -8.08 17.08
C PHE A 132 -11.46 -8.32 15.75
N THR A 133 -11.51 -9.57 15.29
CA THR A 133 -12.29 -9.94 14.09
C THR A 133 -13.77 -9.56 14.25
N LYS A 134 -14.36 -9.87 15.42
CA LYS A 134 -15.75 -9.50 15.72
C LYS A 134 -15.94 -7.98 15.66
N ILE A 135 -15.06 -7.20 16.28
CA ILE A 135 -15.10 -5.72 16.30
C ILE A 135 -15.09 -5.13 14.90
N LEU A 136 -14.26 -5.67 14.01
CA LEU A 136 -14.11 -5.15 12.67
C LEU A 136 -15.25 -5.54 11.74
N LEU A 137 -15.80 -6.76 11.85
CA LEU A 137 -16.63 -7.34 10.80
C LEU A 137 -18.10 -7.52 11.18
N THR A 138 -18.44 -7.73 12.45
CA THR A 138 -19.84 -8.03 12.84
C THR A 138 -20.68 -6.76 13.02
N ASN A 139 -22.01 -6.86 13.20
CA ASN A 139 -22.91 -5.71 13.35
C ASN A 139 -23.60 -5.78 14.74
N THR A 140 -22.84 -5.57 15.81
CA THR A 140 -23.36 -5.54 17.19
C THR A 140 -23.31 -4.12 17.76
N THR A 141 -24.08 -3.85 18.82
CA THR A 141 -24.12 -2.57 19.53
C THR A 141 -22.76 -2.15 20.10
N GLU A 142 -21.87 -3.12 20.37
CA GLU A 142 -20.49 -2.95 20.85
C GLU A 142 -19.50 -2.60 19.73
N ASN A 143 -19.75 -3.04 18.48
CA ASN A 143 -18.94 -2.66 17.31
C ASN A 143 -19.03 -1.18 16.98
N ASN A 144 -20.13 -0.54 17.39
CA ASN A 144 -20.28 0.90 17.28
C ASN A 144 -19.15 1.65 18.01
N ALA A 145 -18.49 1.09 19.02
CA ALA A 145 -17.45 1.80 19.75
C ALA A 145 -16.17 2.03 18.91
N PHE A 146 -15.69 1.01 18.17
CA PHE A 146 -14.55 1.17 17.26
C PHE A 146 -14.88 2.18 16.15
N TYR A 147 -16.00 1.98 15.45
CA TYR A 147 -16.42 2.88 14.36
C TYR A 147 -16.74 4.29 14.87
N SER A 148 -17.28 4.44 16.09
CA SER A 148 -17.50 5.76 16.71
C SER A 148 -16.20 6.44 17.13
N ARG A 149 -15.21 5.69 17.64
CA ARG A 149 -13.86 6.24 17.90
C ARG A 149 -13.18 6.64 16.60
N ASN A 150 -13.26 5.82 15.57
CA ASN A 150 -12.68 6.12 14.27
C ASN A 150 -13.37 7.31 13.60
N LYS A 151 -14.71 7.40 13.67
CA LYS A 151 -15.49 8.56 13.24
C LYS A 151 -15.03 9.83 13.96
N ARG A 152 -14.91 9.80 15.29
CA ARG A 152 -14.43 10.95 16.07
C ARG A 152 -13.02 11.36 15.66
N TYR A 153 -12.12 10.40 15.44
CA TYR A 153 -10.78 10.65 14.97
C TYR A 153 -10.78 11.33 13.59
N ILE A 154 -11.48 10.75 12.62
CA ILE A 154 -11.58 11.28 11.25
C ILE A 154 -12.21 12.68 11.25
N GLN A 155 -13.28 12.90 12.02
CA GLN A 155 -13.90 14.22 12.13
C GLN A 155 -12.99 15.24 12.81
N ALA A 156 -12.19 14.84 13.81
CA ALA A 156 -11.19 15.71 14.42
C ALA A 156 -10.07 16.06 13.43
N ALA A 157 -9.58 15.09 12.67
CA ALA A 157 -8.54 15.26 11.66
C ALA A 157 -8.93 16.20 10.51
N GLN A 158 -10.23 16.45 10.32
CA GLN A 158 -10.75 17.31 9.26
C GLN A 158 -10.97 18.75 9.70
N LYS A 159 -10.97 19.05 11.01
CA LYS A 159 -11.13 20.41 11.52
C LYS A 159 -10.05 21.34 10.98
N ASP A 160 -10.41 22.58 10.70
CA ASP A 160 -9.44 23.57 10.23
C ASP A 160 -8.38 23.85 11.29
N VAL A 161 -7.13 23.90 10.83
CA VAL A 161 -5.95 24.16 11.65
C VAL A 161 -4.97 25.02 10.84
N ASP A 162 -4.19 25.84 11.55
CA ASP A 162 -3.22 26.77 10.94
C ASP A 162 -1.89 26.10 10.53
N VAL A 163 -1.81 24.78 10.64
CA VAL A 163 -0.60 23.98 10.40
C VAL A 163 -0.86 22.91 9.34
N ASN A 164 0.20 22.50 8.66
CA ASN A 164 0.10 21.39 7.70
C ASN A 164 0.14 20.05 8.42
N GLU A 165 -0.76 19.14 8.04
CA GLU A 165 -0.92 17.85 8.70
C GLU A 165 -0.91 16.71 7.70
N PHE A 166 -0.19 15.64 8.04
CA PHE A 166 -0.16 14.38 7.31
C PHE A 166 -0.79 13.28 8.17
N TYR A 167 -1.71 12.54 7.58
CA TYR A 167 -2.46 11.46 8.23
C TYR A 167 -2.23 10.15 7.50
N PHE A 168 -1.74 9.12 8.21
CA PHE A 168 -1.71 7.74 7.74
C PHE A 168 -2.73 6.91 8.53
N ILE A 169 -3.77 6.43 7.85
CA ILE A 169 -4.87 5.68 8.46
C ILE A 169 -4.90 4.28 7.85
N LYS A 170 -4.93 3.24 8.68
CA LYS A 170 -5.02 1.85 8.22
C LYS A 170 -6.39 1.24 8.50
N ASN A 171 -6.97 0.63 7.47
CA ASN A 171 -8.13 -0.24 7.51
C ASN A 171 -7.68 -1.69 7.38
N LEU A 172 -8.23 -2.59 8.20
CA LEU A 172 -7.85 -4.00 8.32
C LEU A 172 -8.99 -4.97 8.00
N GLN A 173 -10.19 -4.45 7.70
CA GLN A 173 -11.40 -5.26 7.60
C GLN A 173 -11.27 -6.36 6.55
N TYR A 174 -10.81 -6.02 5.34
CA TYR A 174 -10.70 -7.00 4.26
C TYR A 174 -9.63 -8.06 4.54
N HIS A 175 -8.44 -7.64 5.00
CA HIS A 175 -7.39 -8.56 5.43
C HIS A 175 -7.90 -9.53 6.53
N GLN A 176 -8.66 -9.03 7.50
CA GLN A 176 -9.22 -9.88 8.56
C GLN A 176 -10.27 -10.84 8.01
N ALA A 177 -11.14 -10.38 7.11
CA ALA A 177 -12.13 -11.24 6.50
C ALA A 177 -11.51 -12.38 5.68
N LEU A 178 -10.44 -12.10 4.93
CA LEU A 178 -9.62 -13.13 4.28
C LEU A 178 -9.06 -14.13 5.29
N ALA A 179 -8.40 -13.62 6.34
CA ALA A 179 -7.72 -14.46 7.34
C ALA A 179 -8.67 -15.40 8.09
N THR A 180 -9.93 -14.99 8.30
CA THR A 180 -10.91 -15.73 9.11
C THR A 180 -12.01 -16.40 8.29
N GLY A 181 -12.01 -16.25 6.96
CA GLY A 181 -13.05 -16.80 6.08
C GLY A 181 -14.41 -16.10 6.22
N GLU A 182 -14.42 -14.86 6.72
CA GLU A 182 -15.64 -14.06 6.86
C GLU A 182 -16.03 -13.38 5.53
N SER A 183 -17.23 -12.82 5.46
CA SER A 183 -17.73 -12.22 4.22
C SER A 183 -16.90 -11.01 3.76
N LEU A 184 -16.23 -11.16 2.62
CA LEU A 184 -15.49 -10.07 1.96
C LEU A 184 -16.39 -8.90 1.58
N LYS A 185 -17.65 -9.16 1.21
CA LYS A 185 -18.65 -8.12 0.94
C LYS A 185 -18.90 -7.27 2.18
N VAL A 186 -19.09 -7.91 3.34
CA VAL A 186 -19.27 -7.20 4.62
C VAL A 186 -18.03 -6.37 4.93
N ALA A 187 -16.82 -6.92 4.73
CA ALA A 187 -15.58 -6.18 4.94
C ALA A 187 -15.48 -4.92 4.06
N ILE A 188 -15.87 -4.99 2.79
CA ILE A 188 -15.91 -3.83 1.90
C ILE A 188 -16.94 -2.80 2.39
N GLU A 189 -18.15 -3.21 2.77
CA GLU A 189 -19.15 -2.27 3.31
C GLU A 189 -18.66 -1.57 4.59
N ARG A 190 -17.86 -2.25 5.40
CA ARG A 190 -17.21 -1.65 6.57
C ARG A 190 -16.12 -0.65 6.22
N ILE A 191 -15.35 -0.92 5.18
CA ILE A 191 -14.38 0.05 4.65
C ILE A 191 -15.13 1.29 4.15
N LYS A 192 -16.22 1.12 3.39
CA LYS A 192 -17.07 2.22 2.91
C LYS A 192 -17.63 3.05 4.06
N LEU A 193 -18.10 2.41 5.13
CA LEU A 193 -18.57 3.10 6.33
C LEU A 193 -17.50 4.01 6.95
N ASN A 194 -16.23 3.57 7.00
CA ASN A 194 -15.12 4.40 7.47
C ASN A 194 -14.85 5.58 6.52
N LEU A 195 -14.91 5.33 5.21
CA LEU A 195 -14.69 6.34 4.18
C LEU A 195 -15.80 7.40 4.16
N ASP A 196 -17.04 7.04 4.48
CA ASP A 196 -18.19 7.95 4.58
C ASP A 196 -18.07 8.98 5.72
N TYR A 197 -17.12 8.81 6.64
CA TYR A 197 -16.82 9.83 7.66
C TYR A 197 -15.91 10.95 7.15
N ILE A 198 -15.37 10.80 5.94
CA ILE A 198 -14.44 11.73 5.32
C ILE A 198 -15.21 12.65 4.37
N ASP A 199 -15.08 13.95 4.61
CA ASP A 199 -15.34 15.01 3.65
C ASP A 199 -14.23 15.04 2.60
N PHE A 200 -14.46 14.31 1.50
CA PHE A 200 -13.54 14.28 0.36
C PHE A 200 -13.52 15.59 -0.44
N ASP A 201 -14.35 16.57 -0.11
CA ASP A 201 -14.37 17.90 -0.75
C ASP A 201 -13.72 18.97 0.12
N ALA A 202 -13.14 18.58 1.27
CA ALA A 202 -12.41 19.49 2.14
C ALA A 202 -11.34 20.27 1.34
N PRO A 203 -11.31 21.61 1.41
CA PRO A 203 -10.38 22.41 0.64
C PRO A 203 -8.94 22.17 1.10
N ASP A 204 -7.97 22.50 0.23
CA ASP A 204 -6.54 22.40 0.52
C ASP A 204 -6.12 21.02 1.08
N SER A 205 -6.63 19.95 0.46
CA SER A 205 -6.39 18.58 0.88
C SER A 205 -6.01 17.63 -0.26
N ILE A 206 -5.24 16.60 0.07
CA ILE A 206 -4.99 15.44 -0.79
C ILE A 206 -5.49 14.19 -0.09
N PHE A 207 -6.23 13.36 -0.81
CA PHE A 207 -6.62 12.02 -0.40
C PHE A 207 -5.98 11.00 -1.33
N TYR A 208 -5.31 10.00 -0.76
CA TYR A 208 -4.81 8.83 -1.45
C TYR A 208 -5.27 7.58 -0.70
N ILE A 209 -6.22 6.86 -1.30
CA ILE A 209 -6.85 5.67 -0.75
C ILE A 209 -6.33 4.50 -1.58
N PHE A 210 -5.65 3.55 -0.95
CA PHE A 210 -4.92 2.54 -1.71
C PHE A 210 -4.89 1.20 -0.99
N SER A 211 -4.63 0.17 -1.78
CA SER A 211 -4.20 -1.13 -1.28
C SER A 211 -2.75 -1.37 -1.65
N ASP A 212 -2.06 -2.09 -0.79
CA ASP A 212 -0.63 -2.36 -0.88
C ASP A 212 -0.32 -3.77 -1.41
N HIS A 213 -1.29 -4.68 -1.37
CA HIS A 213 -1.26 -5.98 -2.03
C HIS A 213 -2.69 -6.53 -2.22
N ASP A 214 -2.80 -7.59 -3.01
CA ASP A 214 -4.05 -8.33 -3.23
C ASP A 214 -4.29 -9.35 -2.09
N ASN A 215 -4.87 -10.52 -2.38
CA ASN A 215 -5.10 -11.60 -1.43
C ASN A 215 -3.76 -12.20 -0.95
N PHE A 216 -3.36 -11.82 0.26
CA PHE A 216 -2.11 -12.31 0.87
C PHE A 216 -2.03 -13.83 1.04
N LEU A 217 -3.17 -14.54 1.01
CA LEU A 217 -3.22 -16.00 1.08
C LEU A 217 -2.84 -16.68 -0.25
N GLU A 218 -2.90 -15.94 -1.36
CA GLU A 218 -2.66 -16.45 -2.73
C GLU A 218 -1.31 -16.00 -3.31
N ILE A 219 -0.51 -15.29 -2.51
CA ILE A 219 0.81 -14.82 -2.93
C ILE A 219 1.77 -15.99 -3.02
N ASP A 220 1.86 -16.53 -4.23
CA ASP A 220 2.71 -17.65 -4.55
C ASP A 220 4.18 -17.26 -4.68
N LYS A 221 5.01 -18.28 -4.91
CA LYS A 221 6.45 -18.10 -4.90
C LYS A 221 7.01 -17.25 -6.06
N LEU A 222 6.24 -17.04 -7.10
CA LEU A 222 6.62 -16.28 -8.29
C LEU A 222 5.96 -14.91 -8.31
N CYS A 223 5.17 -14.56 -7.28
CA CYS A 223 4.42 -13.31 -7.21
C CYS A 223 3.61 -13.10 -8.50
N ARG A 224 2.95 -14.15 -9.00
CA ARG A 224 2.18 -14.09 -10.27
C ARG A 224 1.13 -12.99 -10.18
N PRO A 225 0.80 -12.29 -11.28
CA PRO A 225 -0.35 -11.40 -11.28
C PRO A 225 -1.61 -12.16 -10.82
N PRO A 226 -2.53 -11.51 -10.10
CA PRO A 226 -2.55 -10.08 -9.75
C PRO A 226 -1.80 -9.70 -8.45
N ASN A 227 -0.93 -10.53 -7.87
CA ASN A 227 -0.39 -10.32 -6.52
C ASN A 227 0.30 -8.96 -6.25
N CYS A 228 0.91 -8.33 -7.25
CA CYS A 228 1.50 -6.98 -7.16
C CYS A 228 0.65 -5.88 -7.82
N LEU A 229 -0.48 -6.24 -8.43
CA LEU A 229 -1.41 -5.33 -9.10
C LEU A 229 -2.51 -4.95 -8.12
N THR A 230 -2.58 -3.67 -7.79
CA THR A 230 -3.54 -3.10 -6.84
C THR A 230 -4.22 -1.88 -7.44
N THR A 231 -5.24 -1.37 -6.73
CA THR A 231 -5.89 -0.10 -7.06
C THR A 231 -5.49 0.97 -6.04
N GLY A 232 -5.18 2.15 -6.55
CA GLY A 232 -5.15 3.40 -5.78
C GLY A 232 -6.25 4.35 -6.27
N PHE A 233 -6.69 5.26 -5.40
CA PHE A 233 -7.58 6.35 -5.73
C PHE A 233 -6.98 7.63 -5.18
N ILE A 234 -6.91 8.64 -6.03
CA ILE A 234 -6.38 9.95 -5.63
C ILE A 234 -7.37 11.06 -5.92
N LYS A 235 -7.49 11.98 -4.96
CA LYS A 235 -8.19 13.24 -5.13
C LYS A 235 -7.34 14.34 -4.53
N ASP A 236 -7.05 15.36 -5.33
CA ASP A 236 -6.22 16.49 -4.94
C ASP A 236 -7.02 17.78 -5.08
N ASN A 237 -7.58 18.22 -3.97
CA ASN A 237 -8.38 19.45 -3.86
C ASN A 237 -7.52 20.71 -3.82
N THR A 238 -6.18 20.58 -3.92
CA THR A 238 -5.25 21.72 -4.06
C THR A 238 -5.15 22.21 -5.51
N ARG A 239 -5.78 21.50 -6.45
CA ARG A 239 -5.79 21.82 -7.88
C ARG A 239 -7.16 21.65 -8.50
N LYS A 240 -7.36 22.33 -9.63
CA LYS A 240 -8.63 22.31 -10.37
C LYS A 240 -8.90 20.98 -11.09
N THR A 241 -7.86 20.32 -11.60
CA THR A 241 -7.98 19.10 -12.41
C THR A 241 -6.82 18.14 -12.15
N PHE A 242 -7.13 16.85 -12.03
CA PHE A 242 -6.17 15.75 -11.99
C PHE A 242 -6.14 15.08 -13.37
N ASN A 243 -5.16 15.43 -14.21
CA ASN A 243 -5.02 14.92 -15.59
C ASN A 243 -3.70 14.15 -15.75
N GLU A 244 -3.42 13.21 -14.85
CA GLU A 244 -2.17 12.45 -14.86
C GLU A 244 -2.41 11.01 -15.33
N PHE A 245 -1.35 10.41 -15.87
CA PHE A 245 -1.39 9.06 -16.40
C PHE A 245 -1.71 8.04 -15.28
N PRO A 246 -2.74 7.19 -15.43
CA PRO A 246 -3.27 6.44 -14.29
C PRO A 246 -2.47 5.17 -13.94
N TYR A 247 -1.29 4.95 -14.52
CA TYR A 247 -0.48 3.75 -14.28
C TYR A 247 0.78 4.07 -13.49
N ILE A 248 0.80 3.70 -12.22
CA ILE A 248 1.85 4.08 -11.27
C ILE A 248 2.54 2.88 -10.63
N ASN A 249 3.77 3.07 -10.17
CA ASN A 249 4.31 2.28 -9.08
C ASN A 249 3.92 2.95 -7.76
N ILE A 250 3.65 2.18 -6.70
CA ILE A 250 3.28 2.76 -5.38
C ILE A 250 4.32 3.78 -4.88
N SER A 251 5.60 3.62 -5.24
CA SER A 251 6.67 4.56 -4.92
C SER A 251 6.54 5.94 -5.58
N ASP A 252 5.77 6.08 -6.66
CA ASP A 252 5.57 7.37 -7.34
C ASP A 252 4.87 8.38 -6.45
N MET A 253 4.04 7.90 -5.53
CA MET A 253 3.32 8.74 -4.58
C MET A 253 4.24 9.50 -3.63
N PHE A 254 5.45 9.00 -3.37
CA PHE A 254 6.49 9.74 -2.66
C PHE A 254 6.81 11.06 -3.37
N ASN A 255 7.13 10.98 -4.66
CA ASN A 255 7.48 12.15 -5.47
C ASN A 255 6.25 13.04 -5.65
N TYR A 256 5.07 12.44 -5.87
CA TYR A 256 3.83 13.18 -5.96
C TYR A 256 3.59 14.09 -4.75
N ILE A 257 3.76 13.60 -3.53
CA ILE A 257 3.58 14.44 -2.34
C ILE A 257 4.62 15.57 -2.27
N LEU A 258 5.86 15.31 -2.68
CA LEU A 258 6.93 16.30 -2.61
C LEU A 258 6.86 17.36 -3.74
N THR A 259 6.37 16.99 -4.92
CA THR A 259 6.45 17.82 -6.14
C THR A 259 5.12 18.07 -6.84
N LYS A 260 4.03 17.45 -6.37
CA LYS A 260 2.68 17.49 -6.96
C LYS A 260 2.65 17.02 -8.43
N LYS A 261 3.49 16.04 -8.77
CA LYS A 261 3.61 15.48 -10.12
C LYS A 261 3.86 13.97 -10.06
N LEU A 262 3.02 13.17 -10.69
CA LEU A 262 3.35 11.80 -11.06
C LEU A 262 4.32 11.79 -12.26
N PRO A 263 4.97 10.65 -12.53
CA PRO A 263 5.74 10.47 -13.76
C PRO A 263 4.91 10.78 -15.01
N ALA A 264 5.57 11.34 -16.03
CA ALA A 264 4.94 11.60 -17.33
C ALA A 264 4.42 10.30 -17.96
N GLU A 265 3.39 10.41 -18.82
CA GLU A 265 2.87 9.28 -19.57
C GLU A 265 4.01 8.58 -20.32
N ASN A 266 4.21 7.31 -19.99
CA ASN A 266 5.17 6.46 -20.66
C ASN A 266 4.62 5.03 -20.72
N ARG A 267 4.00 4.69 -21.84
CA ARG A 267 3.45 3.34 -22.11
C ARG A 267 4.53 2.26 -22.26
N ASN A 268 5.80 2.67 -22.32
CA ASN A 268 6.95 1.77 -22.31
C ASN A 268 7.59 1.62 -20.93
N ARG A 269 7.03 2.27 -19.91
CA ARG A 269 7.54 2.20 -18.55
C ARG A 269 7.52 0.77 -18.03
N ILE A 270 8.59 0.41 -17.33
CA ILE A 270 8.72 -0.84 -16.59
C ILE A 270 8.51 -0.52 -15.11
N TYR A 271 7.74 -1.38 -14.47
CA TYR A 271 7.39 -1.31 -13.05
C TYR A 271 8.05 -2.48 -12.34
N PHE A 272 8.48 -2.26 -11.10
CA PHE A 272 9.17 -3.27 -10.32
C PHE A 272 8.43 -3.58 -9.03
N ALA A 273 8.48 -4.84 -8.63
CA ALA A 273 7.96 -5.32 -7.36
C ALA A 273 8.91 -6.39 -6.78
N GLU A 274 8.89 -6.55 -5.47
CA GLU A 274 9.57 -7.66 -4.79
C GLU A 274 8.74 -8.19 -3.61
N ASP A 275 9.08 -9.38 -3.17
CA ASP A 275 8.36 -10.08 -2.09
C ASP A 275 9.04 -9.92 -0.72
N ALA A 276 8.43 -10.54 0.29
CA ALA A 276 8.94 -10.60 1.66
C ALA A 276 8.62 -11.96 2.34
N ARG A 277 8.69 -13.08 1.59
CA ARG A 277 8.25 -14.40 2.07
C ARG A 277 9.19 -15.00 3.12
N VAL A 278 8.79 -14.83 4.39
CA VAL A 278 9.51 -15.35 5.57
C VAL A 278 9.79 -16.86 5.54
N HIS A 279 8.90 -17.65 4.95
CA HIS A 279 9.00 -19.11 4.97
C HIS A 279 10.04 -19.66 3.97
N ILE A 280 10.56 -18.82 3.07
CA ILE A 280 11.59 -19.20 2.09
C ILE A 280 12.93 -18.61 2.49
N ASP A 281 12.95 -17.29 2.70
CA ASP A 281 14.09 -16.60 3.30
C ASP A 281 13.56 -15.60 4.33
N PRO A 282 13.88 -15.79 5.61
CA PRO A 282 13.44 -14.88 6.66
C PRO A 282 14.04 -13.47 6.54
N GLU A 283 15.16 -13.32 5.86
CA GLU A 283 15.97 -12.10 5.82
C GLU A 283 15.89 -11.36 4.48
N ASN A 284 15.72 -12.04 3.37
CA ASN A 284 15.80 -11.41 2.05
C ASN A 284 14.55 -11.63 1.21
N SER A 285 14.34 -10.71 0.27
CA SER A 285 13.44 -10.97 -0.86
C SER A 285 13.98 -12.14 -1.68
N THR A 286 13.05 -12.95 -2.18
CA THR A 286 13.33 -14.19 -2.93
C THR A 286 12.80 -14.16 -4.35
N THR A 287 11.88 -13.24 -4.66
CA THR A 287 11.38 -12.98 -6.01
C THR A 287 11.41 -11.49 -6.33
N ALA A 288 11.96 -11.19 -7.49
CA ALA A 288 11.90 -9.87 -8.11
C ALA A 288 11.00 -9.96 -9.33
N VAL A 289 10.23 -8.91 -9.56
CA VAL A 289 9.24 -8.81 -10.61
C VAL A 289 9.49 -7.56 -11.43
N ALA A 290 9.48 -7.70 -12.75
CA ALA A 290 9.39 -6.60 -13.70
C ALA A 290 8.11 -6.75 -14.52
N CYS A 291 7.33 -5.67 -14.59
CA CYS A 291 6.06 -5.64 -15.27
C CYS A 291 5.99 -4.49 -16.28
N LYS A 292 5.22 -4.69 -17.34
CA LYS A 292 4.90 -3.66 -18.34
C LYS A 292 3.44 -3.80 -18.77
N PHE A 293 2.71 -2.69 -18.74
CA PHE A 293 1.37 -2.61 -19.30
C PHE A 293 1.44 -2.59 -20.83
N ILE A 294 0.68 -3.45 -21.49
CA ILE A 294 0.69 -3.64 -22.95
C ILE A 294 -0.74 -3.71 -23.48
N ASP A 295 -0.87 -3.75 -24.82
CA ASP A 295 -2.16 -3.86 -25.52
C ASP A 295 -3.11 -2.72 -25.12
N TRP A 296 -2.75 -1.50 -25.53
CA TRP A 296 -3.42 -0.27 -25.13
C TRP A 296 -4.61 0.03 -26.04
N ASP A 297 -5.76 0.35 -25.45
CA ASP A 297 -6.96 0.81 -26.13
C ASP A 297 -7.55 2.02 -25.40
N ASN A 298 -7.80 3.11 -26.12
CA ASN A 298 -8.34 4.36 -25.57
C ASN A 298 -7.63 4.86 -24.29
N GLY A 299 -6.30 4.72 -24.24
CA GLY A 299 -5.48 5.15 -23.09
C GLY A 299 -5.46 4.17 -21.92
N MET A 300 -6.16 3.04 -22.02
CA MET A 300 -6.21 1.99 -21.01
C MET A 300 -5.47 0.75 -21.51
N ALA A 301 -4.57 0.20 -20.70
CA ALA A 301 -3.96 -1.09 -20.96
C ALA A 301 -4.96 -2.23 -20.77
N ARG A 302 -4.97 -3.19 -21.69
CA ARG A 302 -5.78 -4.42 -21.59
C ARG A 302 -5.01 -5.58 -20.96
N LYS A 303 -3.68 -5.53 -20.96
CA LYS A 303 -2.83 -6.63 -20.47
C LYS A 303 -1.65 -6.11 -19.65
N LEU A 304 -1.18 -6.96 -18.73
CA LEU A 304 0.06 -6.80 -18.00
C LEU A 304 1.01 -7.94 -18.39
N LEU A 305 2.14 -7.59 -19.00
CA LEU A 305 3.25 -8.52 -19.20
C LEU A 305 4.14 -8.49 -17.96
N GLN A 306 4.47 -9.65 -17.42
CA GLN A 306 5.30 -9.81 -16.24
C GLN A 306 6.42 -10.83 -16.49
N VAL A 307 7.62 -10.51 -16.00
CA VAL A 307 8.68 -11.48 -15.77
C VAL A 307 9.00 -11.53 -14.27
N SER A 308 9.01 -12.73 -13.71
CA SER A 308 9.44 -12.99 -12.35
C SER A 308 10.76 -13.74 -12.34
N TYR A 309 11.72 -13.32 -11.53
CA TYR A 309 12.91 -14.09 -11.20
C TYR A 309 12.78 -14.66 -9.79
N PHE A 310 12.92 -15.98 -9.64
CA PHE A 310 12.88 -16.66 -8.34
C PHE A 310 14.28 -17.13 -7.96
N ARG A 311 14.87 -16.49 -6.94
CA ARG A 311 16.26 -16.68 -6.52
C ARG A 311 16.61 -18.11 -6.11
N PRO A 312 15.80 -18.83 -5.32
CA PRO A 312 16.12 -20.21 -4.92
C PRO A 312 16.26 -21.18 -6.09
N GLU A 313 15.54 -20.95 -7.20
CA GLU A 313 15.64 -21.77 -8.42
C GLU A 313 16.59 -21.17 -9.47
N ASN A 314 17.07 -19.94 -9.25
CA ASN A 314 17.86 -19.19 -10.22
C ASN A 314 17.20 -19.16 -11.62
N LYS A 315 15.87 -18.97 -11.66
CA LYS A 315 15.06 -19.13 -12.87
C LYS A 315 14.08 -17.97 -13.08
N TYR A 316 13.81 -17.70 -14.36
CA TYR A 316 12.84 -16.70 -14.82
C TYR A 316 11.56 -17.37 -15.33
N TYR A 317 10.44 -16.68 -15.14
CA TYR A 317 9.10 -17.10 -15.57
C TYR A 317 8.39 -15.92 -16.21
N GLY A 318 7.71 -16.16 -17.32
CA GLY A 318 6.96 -15.15 -18.07
C GLY A 318 5.45 -15.35 -17.91
N PHE A 319 4.73 -14.25 -17.75
CA PHE A 319 3.28 -14.25 -17.60
C PHE A 319 2.66 -13.08 -18.38
N ILE A 320 1.46 -13.32 -18.93
CA ILE A 320 0.55 -12.27 -19.38
C ILE A 320 -0.70 -12.38 -18.53
N TYR A 321 -1.11 -11.27 -17.92
CA TYR A 321 -2.37 -11.15 -17.22
C TYR A 321 -3.31 -10.26 -18.03
N ASP A 322 -4.45 -10.81 -18.42
CA ASP A 322 -5.51 -10.07 -19.09
C ASP A 322 -6.32 -9.30 -18.06
N LEU A 323 -6.28 -7.97 -18.10
CA LEU A 323 -6.92 -7.07 -17.14
C LEU A 323 -8.44 -7.01 -17.33
N MET A 324 -8.94 -7.39 -18.51
CA MET A 324 -10.37 -7.35 -18.83
C MET A 324 -11.07 -8.65 -18.41
N PHE A 325 -10.38 -9.77 -18.58
CA PHE A 325 -10.91 -11.11 -18.26
C PHE A 325 -10.34 -11.69 -16.97
N GLU A 326 -9.47 -10.95 -16.27
CA GLU A 326 -8.79 -11.35 -15.04
C GLU A 326 -8.09 -12.71 -15.17
N LYS A 327 -7.47 -12.95 -16.33
CA LYS A 327 -6.94 -14.27 -16.71
C LYS A 327 -5.42 -14.26 -16.79
N LEU A 328 -4.80 -15.18 -16.05
CA LEU A 328 -3.36 -15.45 -16.13
C LEU A 328 -3.03 -16.44 -17.25
N ILE A 329 -1.99 -16.14 -18.02
CA ILE A 329 -1.46 -16.97 -19.10
C ILE A 329 0.05 -17.07 -18.93
N GLU A 330 0.59 -18.27 -18.83
CA GLU A 330 2.04 -18.48 -18.90
C GLU A 330 2.55 -18.24 -20.32
N CYS A 331 3.69 -17.57 -20.44
CA CYS A 331 4.29 -17.27 -21.73
C CYS A 331 5.82 -17.42 -21.67
N PRO A 332 6.50 -17.45 -22.84
CA PRO A 332 7.95 -17.34 -22.88
C PRO A 332 8.44 -16.09 -22.13
N VAL A 333 9.61 -16.19 -21.51
CA VAL A 333 10.24 -15.08 -20.79
C VAL A 333 10.57 -13.95 -21.77
N ASP A 334 10.02 -12.76 -21.51
CA ASP A 334 10.38 -11.57 -22.27
C ASP A 334 11.84 -11.18 -21.99
N THR A 335 12.63 -11.05 -23.05
CA THR A 335 14.09 -10.84 -22.92
C THR A 335 14.43 -9.43 -22.45
N ALA A 336 13.62 -8.43 -22.80
CA ALA A 336 13.84 -7.06 -22.36
C ALA A 336 13.56 -6.91 -20.85
N LEU A 337 12.41 -7.41 -20.38
CA LEU A 337 12.09 -7.40 -18.94
C LEU A 337 13.07 -8.23 -18.11
N LYS A 338 13.56 -9.35 -18.65
CA LYS A 338 14.63 -10.13 -18.01
C LYS A 338 15.91 -9.30 -17.84
N GLN A 339 16.31 -8.56 -18.86
CA GLN A 339 17.52 -7.73 -18.79
C GLN A 339 17.35 -6.60 -17.77
N GLU A 340 16.19 -5.98 -17.74
CA GLU A 340 15.84 -4.92 -16.79
C GLU A 340 15.86 -5.42 -15.34
N LEU A 341 15.41 -6.66 -15.08
CA LEU A 341 15.57 -7.28 -13.76
C LEU A 341 17.03 -7.43 -13.33
N LYS A 342 17.91 -7.85 -14.23
CA LYS A 342 19.35 -8.00 -13.96
C LYS A 342 20.03 -6.67 -13.67
N GLU A 343 19.63 -5.62 -14.40
CA GLU A 343 20.15 -4.26 -14.21
C GLU A 343 19.60 -3.63 -12.93
N ARG A 344 18.34 -3.94 -12.59
CA ARG A 344 17.65 -3.34 -11.45
C ARG A 344 18.04 -3.92 -10.11
N PHE A 345 18.25 -5.23 -10.03
CA PHE A 345 18.45 -5.96 -8.78
C PHE A 345 19.78 -6.72 -8.79
N GLU A 346 20.72 -6.29 -7.95
CA GLU A 346 22.09 -6.85 -7.90
C GLU A 346 22.15 -8.36 -7.62
N TRP A 347 21.12 -8.93 -7.00
CA TRP A 347 21.05 -10.35 -6.63
C TRP A 347 20.40 -11.25 -7.70
N VAL A 348 19.95 -10.66 -8.82
CA VAL A 348 19.34 -11.37 -9.96
C VAL A 348 20.44 -11.77 -10.96
N LYS A 349 20.45 -13.04 -11.40
CA LYS A 349 21.54 -13.63 -12.20
C LYS A 349 21.16 -14.01 -13.63
#